data_AF-A0A3D1NRJ1-F1
#
_entry.id   AF-A0A3D1NRJ1-F1
#
_cell.length_a   1.000
_cell.length_b   1.000
_cell.length_c   1.000
_cell.angle_alpha   90.00
_cell.angle_beta   90.00
_cell.angle_gamma   90.00
#
_symmetry.space_group_name_H-M   'P 1'
#
loop_
_entity.id
_entity.type
_entity.pdbx_description
1 polymer ?
#
loop_
_entity_poly.entity_id
_entity_poly.type
_entity_poly.pdbx_seq_one_letter_code
_entity_poly.pdbx_strand_id
1 'polypeptide(L)'
;MGNLTLKELGRRAFETAKAKGFHDEPIDIPRALMLTVSELAEALEADRKNKRADLSAFFDKEPCEIFPFREKFEVHVKDTFEDELADATIRLLDLSTALGINLEMHVLLKMQYNEGRGYKHGKRY
;
A
#
# COMPACT_ATOMS: atom_id res chain seq x y z
N MET A 1 -2.11 -14.39 -11.73
CA MET A 1 -1.40 -13.16 -12.15
C MET A 1 0.09 -13.41 -12.04
N GLY A 2 0.90 -12.99 -13.02
CA GLY A 2 2.36 -13.04 -12.86
C GLY A 2 2.79 -12.14 -11.69
N ASN A 3 3.93 -12.46 -11.06
CA ASN A 3 4.47 -11.64 -9.97
C ASN A 3 4.86 -10.25 -10.51
N LEU A 4 4.25 -9.20 -9.98
CA LEU A 4 4.62 -7.81 -10.31
C LEU A 4 5.74 -7.34 -9.38
N THR A 5 6.66 -6.60 -9.95
CA THR A 5 7.73 -5.87 -9.22
C THR A 5 7.17 -4.64 -8.52
N LEU A 6 7.89 -4.09 -7.52
CA LEU A 6 7.50 -2.83 -6.89
C LEU A 6 7.49 -1.69 -7.90
N LYS A 7 8.43 -1.72 -8.85
CA LYS A 7 8.48 -0.76 -9.96
C LYS A 7 7.22 -0.81 -10.83
N GLU A 8 6.71 -1.99 -11.14
CA GLU A 8 5.48 -2.14 -11.94
C GLU A 8 4.24 -1.71 -11.16
N LEU A 9 4.17 -2.02 -9.86
CA LEU A 9 3.10 -1.56 -8.98
C LEU A 9 3.11 -0.03 -8.86
N GLY A 10 4.27 0.58 -8.64
CA GLY A 10 4.41 2.04 -8.56
C GLY A 10 4.02 2.75 -9.84
N ARG A 11 4.40 2.22 -11.01
CA ARG A 11 3.93 2.74 -12.29
C ARG A 11 2.40 2.68 -12.42
N ARG A 12 1.77 1.58 -12.00
CA ARG A 12 0.29 1.47 -12.04
C ARG A 12 -0.39 2.45 -11.10
N ALA A 13 0.15 2.61 -9.88
CA ALA A 13 -0.35 3.59 -8.91
C ALA A 13 -0.25 5.01 -9.47
N PHE A 14 0.92 5.38 -10.00
CA PHE A 14 1.17 6.69 -10.60
C PHE A 14 0.25 7.00 -11.78
N GLU A 15 0.14 6.11 -12.76
CA GLU A 15 -0.75 6.35 -13.91
C GLU A 15 -2.22 6.45 -13.48
N THR A 16 -2.64 5.70 -12.46
CA THR A 16 -4.00 5.78 -11.91
C THR A 16 -4.24 7.12 -11.20
N ALA A 17 -3.28 7.58 -10.38
CA ALA A 17 -3.36 8.85 -9.69
C ALA A 17 -3.33 10.03 -10.68
N LYS A 18 -2.47 9.94 -11.70
CA LYS A 18 -2.34 10.94 -12.76
C LYS A 18 -3.62 11.05 -13.59
N ALA A 19 -4.23 9.93 -13.96
CA ALA A 19 -5.51 9.92 -14.67
C ALA A 19 -6.67 10.55 -13.86
N LYS A 20 -6.52 10.66 -12.54
CA LYS A 20 -7.45 11.32 -11.62
C LYS A 20 -7.07 12.77 -11.28
N GLY A 21 -6.02 13.34 -11.91
CA GLY A 21 -5.59 14.72 -11.73
C GLY A 21 -4.71 14.98 -10.49
N PHE A 22 -4.25 13.94 -9.79
CA PHE A 22 -3.42 14.12 -8.58
C PHE A 22 -1.98 14.58 -8.88
N HIS A 23 -1.57 14.52 -10.15
CA HIS A 23 -0.23 14.92 -10.62
C HIS A 23 -0.29 16.05 -11.67
N ASP A 24 -1.38 16.81 -11.71
CA ASP A 24 -1.52 17.97 -12.61
C ASP A 24 -0.64 19.16 -12.17
N GLU A 25 -0.36 19.24 -10.87
CA GLU A 25 0.49 20.25 -10.24
C GLU A 25 1.77 19.62 -9.68
N PRO A 26 2.83 20.42 -9.41
CA PRO A 26 4.03 19.93 -8.74
C PRO A 26 3.73 19.22 -7.43
N ILE A 27 4.48 18.15 -7.15
CA ILE A 27 4.29 17.32 -5.96
C ILE A 27 4.63 18.13 -4.70
N ASP A 28 3.64 18.27 -3.82
CA ASP A 28 3.81 18.78 -2.47
C ASP A 28 4.23 17.63 -1.54
N ILE A 29 5.55 17.52 -1.32
CA ILE A 29 6.15 16.42 -0.56
C ILE A 29 5.59 16.36 0.88
N PRO A 30 5.54 17.44 1.67
CA PRO A 30 4.91 17.43 3.00
C PRO A 30 3.48 16.85 2.99
N ARG A 31 2.64 17.30 2.07
CA ARG A 31 1.26 16.80 1.94
C ARG A 31 1.24 15.31 1.60
N ALA A 32 2.03 14.88 0.62
CA ALA A 32 2.10 13.47 0.22
C ALA A 32 2.55 12.57 1.40
N LEU A 33 3.55 12.99 2.16
CA LEU A 33 4.01 12.26 3.34
C LEU A 33 2.93 12.19 4.42
N MET A 34 2.17 13.27 4.63
CA MET A 34 1.13 13.28 5.67
C MET A 34 -0.11 12.47 5.29
N LEU A 35 -0.46 12.41 4.01
CA LEU A 35 -1.47 11.47 3.52
C LEU A 35 -1.05 10.01 3.72
N THR A 36 0.23 9.67 3.54
CA THR A 36 0.70 8.30 3.86
C THR A 36 0.63 8.00 5.35
N VAL A 37 0.96 8.98 6.20
CA VAL A 37 0.88 8.80 7.66
C VAL A 37 -0.56 8.65 8.13
N SER A 38 -1.53 9.32 7.51
CA SER A 38 -2.94 9.14 7.88
C SER A 38 -3.41 7.71 7.62
N GLU A 39 -3.01 7.06 6.52
CA GLU A 39 -3.36 5.65 6.29
C GLU A 39 -2.79 4.72 7.38
N LEU A 40 -1.59 5.00 7.89
CA LEU A 40 -1.04 4.25 9.02
C LEU A 40 -1.81 4.49 10.33
N ALA A 41 -2.41 5.68 10.50
CA ALA A 41 -3.30 5.95 11.61
C ALA A 41 -4.65 5.24 11.46
N GLU A 42 -5.18 5.15 10.24
CA GLU A 42 -6.38 4.37 9.91
C GLU A 42 -6.14 2.87 10.14
N ALA A 43 -4.97 2.36 9.75
CA ALA A 43 -4.55 0.99 10.06
C ALA A 43 -4.55 0.72 11.57
N LEU A 44 -3.98 1.62 12.37
CA LEU A 44 -4.01 1.52 13.83
C LEU A 44 -5.44 1.52 14.37
N GLU A 45 -6.33 2.34 13.81
CA GLU A 45 -7.74 2.35 14.21
C GLU A 45 -8.46 1.05 13.84
N ALA A 46 -8.22 0.51 12.64
CA ALA A 46 -8.75 -0.78 12.20
C ALA A 46 -8.26 -1.92 13.11
N ASP A 47 -6.98 -1.92 13.50
CA ASP A 47 -6.40 -2.85 14.46
C ASP A 47 -7.08 -2.78 15.83
N ARG A 48 -7.23 -1.57 16.38
CA ARG A 48 -7.92 -1.35 17.65
C ARG A 48 -9.37 -1.86 17.64
N LYS A 49 -10.03 -1.84 16.48
CA LYS A 49 -11.39 -2.34 16.26
C LYS A 49 -11.43 -3.82 15.85
N ASN A 50 -10.29 -4.50 15.77
CA ASN A 50 -10.14 -5.87 15.29
C ASN A 50 -10.76 -6.09 13.88
N LYS A 51 -10.66 -5.09 13.00
CA LYS A 51 -11.08 -5.20 11.60
C LYS A 51 -9.95 -5.86 10.78
N ARG A 52 -10.29 -6.95 10.10
CA ARG A 52 -9.36 -7.76 9.27
C ARG A 52 -10.03 -8.12 7.95
N ALA A 53 -9.25 -8.14 6.89
CA ALA A 53 -9.73 -8.59 5.58
C ALA A 53 -10.05 -10.09 5.60
N ASP A 54 -11.15 -10.48 4.96
CA ASP A 54 -11.50 -11.88 4.70
C ASP A 54 -11.25 -12.22 3.24
N LEU A 55 -10.00 -12.59 2.93
CA LEU A 55 -9.63 -13.00 1.58
C LEU A 55 -10.29 -14.31 1.16
N SER A 56 -10.66 -15.18 2.11
CA SER A 56 -11.36 -16.43 1.79
C SER A 56 -12.74 -16.11 1.23
N ALA A 57 -13.52 -15.29 1.93
CA ALA A 57 -14.83 -14.83 1.44
C ALA A 57 -14.70 -13.98 0.17
N PHE A 58 -13.66 -13.13 0.08
CA PHE A 58 -13.40 -12.33 -1.11
C PHE A 58 -13.12 -13.18 -2.37
N PHE A 59 -12.44 -14.31 -2.24
CA PHE A 59 -12.14 -15.21 -3.37
C PHE A 59 -13.10 -16.39 -3.51
N ASP A 60 -14.09 -16.53 -2.63
CA ASP A 60 -15.06 -17.62 -2.72
C ASP A 60 -15.81 -17.58 -4.06
N LYS A 61 -16.02 -18.78 -4.62
CA LYS A 61 -16.41 -19.05 -6.01
C LYS A 61 -17.92 -19.07 -6.23
N GLU A 62 -18.74 -18.76 -5.22
CA GLU A 62 -20.17 -18.60 -5.48
C GLU A 62 -20.37 -17.61 -6.64
N PRO A 63 -21.15 -17.98 -7.66
CA PRO A 63 -21.15 -17.29 -8.94
C PRO A 63 -21.57 -15.84 -8.74
N CYS A 64 -20.56 -14.99 -8.80
CA CYS A 64 -20.61 -13.55 -8.71
C CYS A 64 -21.16 -12.98 -10.02
N GLU A 65 -22.29 -13.48 -10.51
CA GLU A 65 -22.98 -12.87 -11.66
C GLU A 65 -23.81 -11.65 -11.21
N ILE A 66 -24.06 -11.50 -9.90
CA ILE A 66 -24.88 -10.40 -9.34
C ILE A 66 -24.08 -9.47 -8.41
N PHE A 67 -22.98 -9.92 -7.81
CA PHE A 67 -22.22 -9.11 -6.84
C PHE A 67 -21.03 -8.38 -7.53
N PRO A 68 -21.05 -7.06 -7.72
CA PRO A 68 -19.94 -6.36 -8.38
C PRO A 68 -18.65 -6.41 -7.54
N PHE A 69 -17.48 -6.45 -8.18
CA PHE A 69 -16.17 -6.41 -7.50
C PHE A 69 -16.11 -5.37 -6.37
N ARG A 70 -16.63 -4.16 -6.64
CA ARG A 70 -16.62 -3.05 -5.70
C ARG A 70 -17.37 -3.40 -4.41
N GLU A 71 -18.55 -4.00 -4.51
CA GLU A 71 -19.35 -4.38 -3.34
C GLU A 71 -18.66 -5.49 -2.55
N LYS A 72 -18.08 -6.48 -3.25
CA LYS A 72 -17.30 -7.55 -2.60
C LYS A 72 -16.09 -7.00 -1.85
N PHE A 73 -15.40 -6.02 -2.42
CA PHE A 73 -14.29 -5.34 -1.78
C PHE A 73 -14.75 -4.53 -0.56
N GLU A 74 -15.83 -3.75 -0.71
CA GLU A 74 -16.41 -2.95 0.38
C GLU A 74 -16.86 -3.80 1.57
N VAL A 75 -17.35 -5.03 1.34
CA VAL A 75 -17.81 -5.93 2.39
C VAL A 75 -16.66 -6.68 3.08
N HIS A 76 -15.67 -7.16 2.32
CA HIS A 76 -14.68 -8.12 2.84
C HIS A 76 -13.28 -7.56 3.05
N VAL A 77 -12.97 -6.39 2.51
CA VAL A 77 -11.61 -5.83 2.51
C VAL A 77 -11.57 -4.39 3.01
N LYS A 78 -12.54 -3.56 2.63
CA LYS A 78 -12.49 -2.13 2.90
C LYS A 78 -12.44 -1.77 4.39
N ASP A 79 -11.70 -0.72 4.74
CA ASP A 79 -11.52 -0.19 6.10
C ASP A 79 -10.91 -1.22 7.08
N THR A 80 -10.20 -2.23 6.56
CA THR A 80 -9.52 -3.26 7.36
C THR A 80 -8.04 -2.96 7.49
N PHE A 81 -7.39 -3.54 8.49
CA PHE A 81 -5.96 -3.33 8.71
C PHE A 81 -5.10 -3.58 7.47
N GLU A 82 -5.40 -4.64 6.71
CA GLU A 82 -4.68 -5.01 5.49
C GLU A 82 -4.92 -4.01 4.35
N ASP A 83 -6.12 -3.44 4.25
CA ASP A 83 -6.47 -2.42 3.26
C ASP A 83 -5.70 -1.13 3.51
N GLU A 84 -5.66 -0.65 4.75
CA GLU A 84 -4.95 0.58 5.11
C GLU A 84 -3.43 0.45 4.92
N LEU A 85 -2.86 -0.74 5.16
CA LEU A 85 -1.46 -1.02 4.82
C LEU A 85 -1.22 -1.01 3.31
N ALA A 86 -2.19 -1.49 2.52
CA ALA A 86 -2.13 -1.41 1.07
C ALA A 86 -2.19 0.05 0.60
N ASP A 87 -3.07 0.87 1.16
CA ASP A 87 -3.19 2.30 0.83
C ASP A 87 -1.92 3.07 1.16
N ALA A 88 -1.32 2.86 2.34
CA ALA A 88 -0.03 3.44 2.69
C ALA A 88 1.08 3.02 1.70
N THR A 89 1.07 1.74 1.28
CA THR A 89 2.03 1.20 0.33
C THR A 89 1.86 1.82 -1.06
N ILE A 90 0.62 1.94 -1.55
CA ILE A 90 0.28 2.55 -2.84
C ILE A 90 0.75 4.01 -2.87
N ARG A 91 0.54 4.77 -1.79
CA ARG A 91 1.02 6.17 -1.69
C ARG A 91 2.54 6.28 -1.74
N LEU A 92 3.27 5.39 -1.05
CA LEU A 92 4.74 5.36 -1.11
C LEU A 92 5.24 5.03 -2.52
N LEU A 93 4.59 4.08 -3.18
CA LEU A 93 4.95 3.65 -4.53
C LEU A 93 4.65 4.73 -5.58
N ASP A 94 3.48 5.37 -5.50
CA ASP A 94 3.10 6.53 -6.30
C ASP A 94 4.12 7.67 -6.14
N LEU A 95 4.37 8.11 -4.90
CA LEU A 95 5.31 9.18 -4.60
C LEU A 95 6.72 8.87 -5.10
N SER A 96 7.21 7.65 -4.88
CA SER A 96 8.55 7.26 -5.36
C SER A 96 8.65 7.28 -6.89
N THR A 97 7.59 6.83 -7.59
CA THR A 97 7.53 6.84 -9.05
C THR A 97 7.50 8.28 -9.57
N ALA A 98 6.67 9.12 -8.96
CA ALA A 98 6.51 10.52 -9.32
C ALA A 98 7.81 11.33 -9.12
N LEU A 99 8.62 10.97 -8.11
CA LEU A 99 9.94 11.56 -7.84
C LEU A 99 11.10 10.90 -8.62
N GLY A 100 10.84 9.88 -9.43
CA GLY A 100 11.88 9.14 -10.16
C GLY A 100 12.81 8.31 -9.27
N ILE A 101 12.36 7.95 -8.07
CA ILE A 101 13.13 7.15 -7.10
C ILE A 101 12.96 5.67 -7.41
N ASN A 102 14.07 4.95 -7.57
CA ASN A 102 14.06 3.49 -7.67
C ASN A 102 13.88 2.84 -6.29
N LEU A 103 12.66 2.89 -5.77
CA LEU A 103 12.36 2.41 -4.41
C LEU A 103 12.71 0.93 -4.22
N GLU A 104 12.50 0.09 -5.24
CA GLU A 104 12.84 -1.33 -5.21
C GLU A 104 14.32 -1.55 -4.91
N MET A 105 15.21 -0.84 -5.61
CA MET A 105 16.64 -0.92 -5.34
C MET A 105 17.00 -0.43 -3.93
N HIS A 106 16.38 0.66 -3.46
CA HIS A 106 16.60 1.15 -2.10
C HIS A 106 16.15 0.15 -1.03
N VAL A 107 15.02 -0.53 -1.24
CA VAL A 107 14.51 -1.59 -0.35
C VAL A 107 15.50 -2.76 -0.32
N LEU A 108 15.94 -3.26 -1.48
CA LEU A 108 16.89 -4.37 -1.58
C LEU A 108 18.22 -4.06 -0.87
N LEU A 109 18.81 -2.88 -1.15
CA LEU A 109 20.04 -2.44 -0.49
C LEU A 109 19.84 -2.30 1.03
N LYS A 110 18.68 -1.80 1.47
CA LYS A 110 18.39 -1.65 2.90
C LYS A 110 18.21 -3.01 3.57
N MET A 111 17.59 -3.98 2.92
CA MET A 111 17.45 -5.34 3.43
C MET A 111 18.82 -6.01 3.58
N GLN A 112 19.68 -5.95 2.55
CA GLN A 112 21.04 -6.46 2.61
C GLN A 112 21.86 -5.82 3.74
N TYR A 113 21.77 -4.50 3.89
CA TYR A 113 22.40 -3.81 5.02
C TYR A 113 21.85 -4.30 6.37
N ASN A 114 20.54 -4.55 6.46
CA ASN A 114 19.89 -4.97 7.70
C ASN A 114 20.27 -6.40 8.13
N GLU A 115 20.49 -7.31 7.18
CA GLU A 115 20.97 -8.68 7.43
C GLU A 115 22.33 -8.71 8.10
N GLY A 116 23.20 -7.75 7.78
CA GLY A 116 24.52 -7.62 8.41
C GLY A 116 24.51 -7.04 9.82
N ARG A 117 23.34 -6.65 10.37
CA ARG A 117 23.27 -6.02 11.68
C ARG A 117 23.06 -7.04 12.81
N GLY A 118 23.69 -6.79 13.96
CA GLY A 118 23.47 -7.58 15.18
C GLY A 118 22.02 -7.52 15.68
N TYR A 119 21.65 -8.44 16.57
CA TYR A 119 20.30 -8.55 17.10
C TYR A 119 19.76 -7.22 17.65
N LYS A 120 18.60 -6.78 17.13
CA LYS A 120 17.94 -5.48 17.41
C LYS A 120 18.83 -4.25 17.23
N HIS A 121 20.01 -4.36 16.62
CA HIS A 121 20.98 -3.26 16.53
C HIS A 121 21.37 -2.72 17.91
N GLY A 122 21.32 -3.56 18.94
CA GLY A 122 21.52 -3.16 20.34
C GLY A 122 20.34 -2.39 20.98
N LYS A 123 19.19 -2.27 20.30
CA LYS A 123 17.99 -1.63 20.84
C LYS A 123 17.16 -2.58 21.69
N ARG A 124 16.36 -2.02 22.61
CA ARG A 124 15.41 -2.81 23.42
C ARG A 124 14.18 -3.25 22.60
N TYR A 125 13.76 -2.40 21.67
CA TYR A 125 12.68 -2.58 20.71
C TYR A 125 13.11 -1.97 19.37
#